data_AF-A0A928FEN1-F1
#
_entry.id   AF-A0A928FEN1-F1
#
_cell.length_a   1.000
_cell.length_b   1.000
_cell.length_c   1.000
_cell.angle_alpha   90.00
_cell.angle_beta   90.00
_cell.angle_gamma   90.00
#
_symmetry.space_group_name_H-M   'P 1'
#
loop_
_entity.id
_entity.type
_entity.pdbx_description
1 polymer ?
#
loop_
_entity_poly.entity_id
_entity_poly.type
_entity_poly.pdbx_seq_one_letter_code
_entity_poly.pdbx_strand_id
1 'polypeptide(L)'
;MLKAVIFDIDGTLWQTGASYIYSYNKLCDLYGITNRKTDEEVLMGLGIRLELLLEYLFPDTEKTNELAFLAVNYSVEYLKAHENECCFDGVCNLLVRVSEEYSVYLVSNCPRLYADTFMQISGTADYIKGIYTIEDGEKTDNINKIAKETEGKLLYVGDSTEDYDALTDRYTQYFCYAKYGYNTCDRYDYSIDLPSELSDVLRRIEIKERQSGGAPYRVFSKGDNQITLIRKGNDLSYFGFVKCIDDRFNDVVRELREVCDTKLIGPIDFNTFYSYRFALDHYDLRLYPDLVGERELPFFLQNGFLFHQEYVSILAEADLDACKRFDRIALPSEYSIKELHGDEVYSYLDDVYDVAVSAFEQAYLYEPIDRKDFIDIYVKALKQIIPDMLIVYHLDKPIGFCFCYEDPEKRFYVCKTVAIKSDERNSRVLSVMIKGTFDMMKQRGHKDILHHFKMRKATKPFNLYSKNILCTKRYTLLEYESDK
;
A
#
# COMPACT_ATOMS: atom_id res chain seq x y z
N MET A 1 10.99 8.34 -13.67
CA MET A 1 9.71 8.58 -12.99
C MET A 1 8.60 8.16 -13.92
N LEU A 2 7.61 7.49 -13.37
CA LEU A 2 6.35 7.12 -13.97
C LEU A 2 5.69 8.42 -14.46
N LYS A 3 5.21 8.40 -15.69
CA LYS A 3 4.63 9.58 -16.34
C LYS A 3 3.21 9.36 -16.80
N ALA A 4 2.86 8.12 -17.09
CA ALA A 4 1.52 7.79 -17.53
C ALA A 4 1.07 6.42 -17.03
N VAL A 5 -0.25 6.29 -16.91
CA VAL A 5 -0.94 5.06 -16.58
C VAL A 5 -1.84 4.71 -17.76
N ILE A 6 -1.69 3.48 -18.25
CA ILE A 6 -2.51 2.92 -19.32
C ILE A 6 -3.47 1.93 -18.66
N PHE A 7 -4.74 2.00 -19.04
CA PHE A 7 -5.76 1.05 -18.62
C PHE A 7 -6.30 0.28 -19.82
N ASP A 8 -6.50 -1.02 -19.64
CA ASP A 8 -7.51 -1.74 -20.42
C ASP A 8 -8.92 -1.31 -19.99
N ILE A 9 -9.95 -1.68 -20.75
CA ILE A 9 -11.34 -1.29 -20.49
C ILE A 9 -12.14 -2.48 -19.95
N ASP A 10 -12.24 -3.56 -20.73
CA ASP A 10 -13.04 -4.74 -20.42
C ASP A 10 -12.42 -5.52 -19.25
N GLY A 11 -13.18 -5.76 -18.18
CA GLY A 11 -12.66 -6.46 -17.00
C GLY A 11 -11.69 -5.64 -16.13
N THR A 12 -11.31 -4.44 -16.58
CA THR A 12 -10.43 -3.53 -15.81
C THR A 12 -11.17 -2.28 -15.34
N LEU A 13 -11.80 -1.53 -16.24
CA LEU A 13 -12.59 -0.34 -15.90
C LEU A 13 -14.10 -0.62 -15.93
N TRP A 14 -14.50 -1.61 -16.73
CA TRP A 14 -15.89 -1.86 -17.07
C TRP A 14 -16.28 -3.34 -16.86
N GLN A 15 -17.42 -3.54 -16.20
CA GLN A 15 -18.06 -4.82 -15.91
C GLN A 15 -18.97 -5.22 -17.09
N THR A 16 -18.37 -5.90 -18.07
CA THR A 16 -19.01 -6.09 -19.39
C THR A 16 -19.63 -7.45 -19.59
N GLY A 17 -19.48 -8.38 -18.64
CA GLY A 17 -19.99 -9.75 -18.76
C GLY A 17 -21.49 -9.85 -19.06
N ALA A 18 -22.33 -9.07 -18.37
CA ALA A 18 -23.78 -9.10 -18.60
C ALA A 18 -24.17 -8.60 -20.01
N SER A 19 -23.43 -7.62 -20.54
CA SER A 19 -23.66 -7.10 -21.89
C SER A 19 -23.30 -8.11 -22.98
N TYR A 20 -22.27 -8.92 -22.74
CA TYR A 20 -21.87 -10.00 -23.65
C TYR A 20 -22.90 -11.12 -23.67
N ILE A 21 -23.40 -11.54 -22.51
CA ILE A 21 -24.48 -12.53 -22.39
C ILE A 21 -25.75 -12.03 -23.08
N TYR A 22 -26.12 -10.77 -22.88
CA TYR A 22 -27.27 -10.16 -23.54
C TYR A 22 -27.12 -10.16 -25.06
N SER A 23 -25.97 -9.69 -25.56
CA SER A 23 -25.66 -9.64 -26.98
C SER A 23 -25.69 -11.03 -27.62
N TYR A 24 -25.04 -12.01 -26.98
CA TYR A 24 -25.04 -13.40 -27.42
C TYR A 24 -26.46 -13.96 -27.55
N ASN A 25 -27.30 -13.77 -26.52
CA ASN A 25 -28.67 -14.27 -26.53
C ASN A 25 -29.53 -13.63 -27.63
N LYS A 26 -29.40 -12.31 -27.85
CA LYS A 26 -30.09 -11.60 -28.94
C LYS A 26 -29.69 -12.12 -30.32
N LEU A 27 -28.40 -12.38 -30.51
CA LEU A 27 -27.90 -12.97 -31.74
C LEU A 27 -28.42 -14.40 -31.94
N CYS A 28 -28.42 -15.22 -30.88
CA CYS A 28 -29.01 -16.56 -30.96
C CYS A 28 -30.49 -16.52 -31.34
N ASP A 29 -31.27 -15.59 -30.78
CA ASP A 29 -32.68 -15.39 -31.17
C ASP A 29 -32.82 -15.01 -32.65
N LEU A 30 -31.99 -14.05 -33.10
CA LEU A 30 -32.04 -13.54 -34.47
C LEU A 30 -31.69 -14.60 -35.53
N TYR A 31 -30.65 -15.40 -35.27
CA TYR A 31 -30.18 -16.45 -36.18
C TYR A 31 -30.85 -17.81 -35.95
N GLY A 32 -31.80 -17.91 -35.00
CA GLY A 32 -32.54 -19.14 -34.72
C GLY A 32 -31.69 -20.25 -34.07
N ILE A 33 -30.66 -19.88 -33.33
CA ILE A 33 -29.74 -20.82 -32.67
C ILE A 33 -30.39 -21.32 -31.37
N THR A 34 -30.68 -22.62 -31.35
CA THR A 34 -31.34 -23.30 -30.23
C THR A 34 -30.37 -24.02 -29.29
N ASN A 35 -29.22 -24.48 -29.79
CA ASN A 35 -28.15 -25.06 -28.97
C ASN A 35 -27.19 -23.96 -28.53
N ARG A 36 -27.52 -23.29 -27.42
CA ARG A 36 -26.75 -22.16 -26.90
C ARG A 36 -25.64 -22.61 -25.96
N LYS A 37 -24.58 -21.82 -25.93
CA LYS A 37 -23.55 -21.85 -24.90
C LYS A 37 -24.10 -21.37 -23.57
N THR A 38 -23.53 -21.85 -22.47
CA THR A 38 -23.84 -21.34 -21.13
C THR A 38 -23.26 -19.94 -20.95
N ASP A 39 -23.76 -19.21 -19.96
CA ASP A 39 -23.20 -17.90 -19.59
C ASP A 39 -21.70 -18.03 -19.26
N GLU A 40 -21.26 -19.09 -18.57
CA GLU A 40 -19.83 -19.29 -18.29
C GLU A 40 -19.02 -19.46 -19.58
N GLU A 41 -19.52 -20.22 -20.55
CA GLU A 41 -18.86 -20.39 -21.84
C GLU A 41 -18.79 -19.07 -22.62
N VAL A 42 -19.81 -18.22 -22.56
CA VAL A 42 -19.78 -16.89 -23.18
C VAL A 42 -18.74 -16.00 -22.50
N LEU A 43 -18.69 -16.02 -21.16
CA LEU A 43 -17.79 -15.21 -20.36
C LEU A 43 -16.32 -15.65 -20.48
N MET A 44 -16.04 -16.93 -20.77
CA MET A 44 -14.67 -17.40 -21.10
C MET A 44 -14.07 -16.70 -22.33
N GLY A 45 -14.90 -16.04 -23.13
CA GLY A 45 -14.48 -15.29 -24.30
C GLY A 45 -14.15 -13.81 -24.05
N LEU A 46 -14.30 -13.31 -22.82
CA LEU A 46 -14.04 -11.91 -22.47
C LEU A 46 -12.55 -11.57 -22.58
N GLY A 47 -12.24 -10.38 -23.12
CA GLY A 47 -10.86 -9.93 -23.34
C GLY A 47 -10.21 -10.48 -24.62
N ILE A 48 -10.80 -11.49 -25.27
CA ILE A 48 -10.37 -11.98 -26.58
C ILE A 48 -10.84 -11.03 -27.68
N ARG A 49 -10.06 -10.93 -28.77
CA ARG A 49 -10.47 -10.28 -30.04
C ARG A 49 -11.87 -10.71 -30.49
N LEU A 50 -12.69 -9.73 -30.88
CA LEU A 50 -14.08 -9.95 -31.28
C LEU A 50 -14.21 -11.00 -32.38
N GLU A 51 -13.29 -11.01 -33.35
CA GLU A 51 -13.32 -11.98 -34.44
C GLU A 51 -13.23 -13.42 -33.90
N LEU A 52 -12.23 -13.70 -33.07
CA LEU A 52 -11.99 -15.00 -32.44
C LEU A 52 -13.15 -15.39 -31.51
N LEU A 53 -13.70 -14.42 -30.78
CA LEU A 53 -14.85 -14.64 -29.92
C LEU A 53 -16.08 -15.09 -30.74
N LEU A 54 -16.37 -14.42 -31.86
CA LEU A 54 -17.47 -14.80 -32.73
C LEU A 54 -17.23 -16.17 -33.35
N GLU A 55 -15.98 -16.56 -33.65
CA GLU A 55 -15.68 -17.92 -34.11
C GLU A 55 -16.01 -18.99 -33.08
N TYR A 56 -15.72 -18.69 -31.82
CA TYR A 56 -16.00 -19.60 -30.72
C TYR A 56 -17.50 -19.68 -30.41
N LEU A 57 -18.21 -18.54 -30.40
CA LEU A 57 -19.63 -18.47 -30.03
C LEU A 57 -20.58 -18.90 -31.15
N PHE A 58 -20.20 -18.67 -32.40
CA PHE A 58 -21.04 -18.92 -33.58
C PHE A 58 -20.29 -19.73 -34.65
N PRO A 59 -19.80 -20.96 -34.33
CA PRO A 59 -18.94 -21.73 -35.23
C PRO A 59 -19.62 -22.12 -36.56
N ASP A 60 -20.95 -22.29 -36.53
CA ASP A 60 -21.76 -22.71 -37.68
C ASP A 60 -22.40 -21.53 -38.44
N THR A 61 -22.12 -20.29 -38.04
CA THR A 61 -22.65 -19.08 -38.70
C THR A 61 -21.60 -18.49 -39.63
N GLU A 62 -22.04 -17.96 -40.77
CA GLU A 62 -21.16 -17.18 -41.63
C GLU A 62 -20.71 -15.91 -40.89
N LYS A 63 -19.41 -15.80 -40.64
CA LYS A 63 -18.80 -14.72 -39.88
C LYS A 63 -18.76 -13.46 -40.73
N THR A 64 -19.87 -12.73 -40.75
CA THR A 64 -20.02 -11.51 -41.52
C THR A 64 -19.68 -10.28 -40.67
N ASN A 65 -19.29 -9.20 -41.35
CA ASN A 65 -19.19 -7.88 -40.71
C ASN A 65 -20.52 -7.45 -40.06
N GLU A 66 -21.65 -7.95 -40.56
CA GLU A 66 -22.98 -7.73 -39.98
C GLU A 66 -23.14 -8.41 -38.61
N LEU A 67 -22.71 -9.66 -38.46
CA LEU A 67 -22.75 -10.36 -37.16
C LEU A 67 -21.91 -9.61 -36.11
N ALA A 68 -20.69 -9.20 -36.48
CA ALA A 68 -19.83 -8.42 -35.61
C ALA A 68 -20.44 -7.06 -35.26
N PHE A 69 -21.00 -6.35 -36.25
CA PHE A 69 -21.69 -5.09 -36.03
C PHE A 69 -22.86 -5.24 -35.05
N LEU A 70 -23.71 -6.26 -35.23
CA LEU A 70 -24.84 -6.53 -34.34
C LEU A 70 -24.39 -6.90 -32.93
N ALA A 71 -23.34 -7.72 -32.79
CA ALA A 71 -22.78 -8.11 -31.50
C ALA A 71 -22.37 -6.89 -30.67
N VAL A 72 -21.65 -5.95 -31.30
CA VAL A 72 -21.21 -4.71 -30.65
C VAL A 72 -22.41 -3.83 -30.31
N ASN A 73 -23.37 -3.66 -31.22
CA ASN A 73 -24.52 -2.78 -30.98
C ASN A 73 -25.44 -3.30 -29.87
N TYR A 74 -25.70 -4.61 -29.79
CA TYR A 74 -26.51 -5.16 -28.69
C TYR A 74 -25.78 -5.07 -27.35
N SER A 75 -24.46 -5.23 -27.33
CA SER A 75 -23.67 -5.02 -26.12
C SER A 75 -23.75 -3.56 -25.65
N VAL A 76 -23.55 -2.61 -26.57
CA VAL A 76 -23.68 -1.17 -26.31
C VAL A 76 -25.10 -0.77 -25.89
N GLU A 77 -26.13 -1.36 -26.49
CA GLU A 77 -27.53 -1.16 -26.09
C GLU A 77 -27.74 -1.53 -24.62
N TYR A 78 -27.25 -2.71 -24.20
CA TYR A 78 -27.34 -3.14 -22.81
C TYR A 78 -26.63 -2.16 -21.87
N LEU A 79 -25.41 -1.76 -22.22
CA LEU A 79 -24.56 -0.93 -21.38
C LEU A 79 -25.15 0.48 -21.19
N LYS A 80 -25.74 1.05 -22.24
CA LYS A 80 -26.47 2.33 -22.15
C LYS A 80 -27.72 2.22 -21.28
N ALA A 81 -28.42 1.09 -21.32
CA ALA A 81 -29.60 0.86 -20.49
C ALA A 81 -29.26 0.66 -19.00
N HIS A 82 -28.01 0.31 -18.68
CA HIS A 82 -27.54 -0.02 -17.32
C HIS A 82 -26.34 0.86 -16.89
N GLU A 83 -26.30 2.11 -17.36
CA GLU A 83 -25.15 3.01 -17.23
C GLU A 83 -24.60 3.18 -15.78
N ASN A 84 -25.47 3.04 -14.76
CA ASN A 84 -25.10 3.17 -13.35
C ASN A 84 -24.48 1.90 -12.72
N GLU A 85 -24.50 0.77 -13.41
CA GLU A 85 -24.13 -0.55 -12.87
C GLU A 85 -22.89 -1.14 -13.55
N CYS A 86 -22.49 -0.58 -14.69
CA CYS A 86 -21.48 -1.21 -15.53
C CYS A 86 -20.04 -0.83 -15.16
N CYS A 87 -19.75 0.28 -14.49
CA CYS A 87 -18.38 0.55 -14.00
C CYS A 87 -18.08 -0.25 -12.74
N PHE A 88 -16.83 -0.70 -12.57
CA PHE A 88 -16.42 -1.21 -11.25
C PHE A 88 -16.46 -0.07 -10.22
N ASP A 89 -16.79 -0.41 -8.97
CA ASP A 89 -16.94 0.59 -7.91
C ASP A 89 -15.64 1.40 -7.72
N GLY A 90 -15.80 2.73 -7.69
CA GLY A 90 -14.70 3.68 -7.53
C GLY A 90 -13.87 3.98 -8.78
N VAL A 91 -14.14 3.39 -9.96
CA VAL A 91 -13.36 3.61 -11.19
C VAL A 91 -13.35 5.08 -11.64
N CYS A 92 -14.50 5.77 -11.68
CA CYS A 92 -14.53 7.17 -12.13
C CYS A 92 -13.68 8.06 -11.21
N ASN A 93 -13.81 7.88 -9.88
CA ASN A 93 -13.00 8.60 -8.90
C ASN A 93 -11.51 8.27 -9.02
N LEU A 94 -11.17 7.02 -9.37
CA LEU A 94 -9.79 6.61 -9.61
C LEU A 94 -9.20 7.34 -10.81
N LEU A 95 -9.89 7.36 -11.96
CA LEU A 95 -9.41 8.00 -13.17
C LEU A 95 -9.15 9.50 -12.96
N VAL A 96 -10.06 10.18 -12.24
CA VAL A 96 -9.86 11.59 -11.84
C VAL A 96 -8.58 11.75 -11.03
N ARG A 97 -8.43 10.99 -9.93
CA ARG A 97 -7.25 11.09 -9.05
C ARG A 97 -5.94 10.77 -9.76
N VAL A 98 -5.92 9.74 -10.60
CA VAL A 98 -4.71 9.37 -11.35
C VAL A 98 -4.35 10.48 -12.35
N SER A 99 -5.34 11.13 -12.97
CA SER A 99 -5.09 12.20 -13.93
C SER A 99 -4.50 13.48 -13.33
N GLU A 100 -4.65 13.68 -12.01
CA GLU A 100 -4.05 14.83 -11.30
C GLU A 100 -2.51 14.79 -11.31
N GLU A 101 -1.93 13.58 -11.35
CA GLU A 101 -0.48 13.37 -11.23
C GLU A 101 0.14 12.68 -12.47
N TYR A 102 -0.64 11.93 -13.26
CA TYR A 102 -0.16 11.14 -14.40
C TYR A 102 -1.00 11.38 -15.65
N SER A 103 -0.39 11.28 -16.84
CA SER A 103 -1.18 11.19 -18.07
C SER A 103 -1.93 9.86 -18.12
N VAL A 104 -3.24 9.88 -18.32
CA VAL A 104 -4.05 8.66 -18.40
C VAL A 104 -4.39 8.34 -19.85
N TYR A 105 -4.22 7.08 -20.24
CA TYR A 105 -4.59 6.57 -21.56
C TYR A 105 -5.42 5.30 -21.42
N LEU A 106 -6.32 5.07 -22.38
CA LEU A 106 -7.02 3.81 -22.54
C LEU A 106 -6.46 3.09 -23.76
N VAL A 107 -6.06 1.83 -23.58
CA VAL A 107 -5.64 0.97 -24.69
C VAL A 107 -6.33 -0.37 -24.54
N SER A 108 -7.23 -0.71 -25.45
CA SER A 108 -7.99 -1.95 -25.39
C SER A 108 -8.22 -2.53 -26.78
N ASN A 109 -8.40 -3.85 -26.87
CA ASN A 109 -8.78 -4.50 -28.13
C ASN A 109 -10.28 -4.36 -28.44
N CYS A 110 -11.03 -3.61 -27.61
CA CYS A 110 -12.44 -3.35 -27.86
C CYS A 110 -12.67 -2.54 -29.16
N PRO A 111 -13.84 -2.67 -29.80
CA PRO A 111 -14.24 -1.85 -30.95
C PRO A 111 -14.38 -0.35 -30.59
N ARG A 112 -14.20 0.55 -31.55
CA ARG A 112 -14.24 2.00 -31.26
C ARG A 112 -15.54 2.50 -30.65
N LEU A 113 -16.67 2.02 -31.19
CA LEU A 113 -18.01 2.34 -30.66
C LEU A 113 -18.15 1.98 -29.17
N TYR A 114 -17.46 0.93 -28.74
CA TYR A 114 -17.48 0.45 -27.36
C TYR A 114 -16.74 1.41 -26.43
N ALA A 115 -15.49 1.77 -26.78
CA ALA A 115 -14.70 2.73 -26.04
C ALA A 115 -15.38 4.11 -25.97
N ASP A 116 -15.93 4.60 -27.09
CA ASP A 116 -16.66 5.87 -27.12
C ASP A 116 -17.91 5.84 -26.20
N THR A 117 -18.59 4.69 -26.12
CA THR A 117 -19.73 4.51 -25.20
C THR A 117 -19.29 4.50 -23.74
N PHE A 118 -18.20 3.80 -23.40
CA PHE A 118 -17.63 3.85 -22.05
C PHE A 118 -17.35 5.29 -21.62
N MET A 119 -16.72 6.09 -22.49
CA MET A 119 -16.40 7.49 -22.19
C MET A 119 -17.63 8.36 -21.96
N GLN A 120 -18.69 8.12 -22.73
CA GLN A 120 -19.95 8.84 -22.57
C GLN A 120 -20.59 8.54 -21.21
N ILE A 121 -20.58 7.26 -20.80
CA ILE A 121 -21.21 6.79 -19.55
C ILE A 121 -20.37 7.17 -18.33
N SER A 122 -19.05 6.98 -18.39
CA SER A 122 -18.16 7.23 -17.25
C SER A 122 -18.05 8.72 -16.90
N GLY A 123 -18.29 9.61 -17.87
CA GLY A 123 -18.08 11.05 -17.71
C GLY A 123 -16.62 11.43 -17.51
N THR A 124 -15.67 10.58 -17.92
CA THR A 124 -14.23 10.78 -17.64
C THR A 124 -13.43 11.35 -18.80
N ALA A 125 -14.08 11.83 -19.86
CA ALA A 125 -13.42 12.32 -21.08
C ALA A 125 -12.33 13.38 -20.82
N ASP A 126 -12.58 14.30 -19.91
CA ASP A 126 -11.65 15.39 -19.61
C ASP A 126 -10.35 14.91 -18.92
N TYR A 127 -10.34 13.68 -18.39
CA TYR A 127 -9.21 13.10 -17.64
C TYR A 127 -8.37 12.13 -18.48
N ILE A 128 -8.82 11.79 -19.70
CA ILE A 128 -8.15 10.82 -20.58
C ILE A 128 -7.45 11.55 -21.72
N LYS A 129 -6.14 11.35 -21.84
CA LYS A 129 -5.29 12.00 -22.84
C LYS A 129 -5.39 11.35 -24.23
N GLY A 130 -5.72 10.07 -24.28
CA GLY A 130 -5.91 9.34 -25.54
C GLY A 130 -6.53 7.98 -25.33
N ILE A 131 -7.25 7.53 -26.35
CA ILE A 131 -7.96 6.25 -26.39
C ILE A 131 -7.52 5.55 -27.66
N TYR A 132 -7.06 4.32 -27.52
CA TYR A 132 -6.56 3.50 -28.60
C TYR A 132 -7.27 2.16 -28.59
N THR A 133 -7.83 1.81 -29.73
CA THR A 133 -8.65 0.62 -29.93
C THR A 133 -8.02 -0.30 -30.96
N ILE A 134 -8.66 -1.43 -31.24
CA ILE A 134 -8.21 -2.34 -32.30
C ILE A 134 -8.14 -1.65 -33.68
N GLU A 135 -8.96 -0.63 -33.91
CA GLU A 135 -8.99 0.16 -35.15
C GLU A 135 -7.77 1.10 -35.29
N ASP A 136 -7.09 1.42 -34.17
CA ASP A 136 -5.89 2.26 -34.14
C ASP A 136 -4.60 1.46 -34.35
N GLY A 137 -4.66 0.13 -34.21
CA GLY A 137 -3.55 -0.81 -34.40
C GLY A 137 -3.47 -1.89 -33.33
N GLU A 138 -2.41 -2.70 -33.40
CA GLU A 138 -2.11 -3.72 -32.39
C GLU A 138 -1.87 -3.08 -31.01
N LYS A 139 -2.35 -3.73 -29.94
CA LYS A 139 -2.24 -3.23 -28.55
C LYS A 139 -0.79 -2.87 -28.19
N THR A 140 0.18 -3.72 -28.55
CA THR A 140 1.62 -3.46 -28.38
C THR A 140 2.10 -2.20 -29.09
N ASP A 141 1.65 -1.95 -30.32
CA ASP A 141 2.07 -0.79 -31.11
C ASP A 141 1.49 0.51 -30.53
N ASN A 142 0.23 0.47 -30.09
CA ASN A 142 -0.42 1.59 -29.42
C ASN A 142 0.30 1.95 -28.11
N ILE A 143 0.64 0.97 -27.29
CA ILE A 143 1.43 1.17 -26.05
C ILE A 143 2.81 1.77 -26.37
N ASN A 144 3.50 1.23 -27.38
CA ASN A 144 4.82 1.73 -27.80
C ASN A 144 4.76 3.17 -28.33
N LYS A 145 3.68 3.55 -29.01
CA LYS A 145 3.45 4.93 -29.47
C LYS A 145 3.30 5.87 -28.27
N ILE A 146 2.44 5.52 -27.31
CA ILE A 146 2.23 6.31 -26.07
C ILE A 146 3.55 6.48 -25.30
N ALA A 147 4.34 5.41 -25.20
CA ALA A 147 5.62 5.45 -24.50
C ALA A 147 6.61 6.43 -25.12
N LYS A 148 6.70 6.44 -26.46
CA LYS A 148 7.54 7.39 -27.20
C LYS A 148 7.07 8.83 -27.00
N GLU A 149 5.76 9.07 -27.02
CA GLU A 149 5.18 10.41 -26.82
C GLU A 149 5.34 10.92 -25.38
N THR A 150 5.37 10.02 -24.41
CA THR A 150 5.39 10.37 -22.98
C THR A 150 6.81 10.60 -22.44
N GLU A 151 7.85 10.13 -23.15
CA GLU A 151 9.27 10.22 -22.75
C GLU A 151 9.51 9.80 -21.29
N GLY A 152 8.87 8.71 -20.86
CA GLY A 152 8.90 8.28 -19.47
C GLY A 152 8.44 6.84 -19.28
N LYS A 153 8.49 6.37 -18.04
CA LYS A 153 8.02 5.03 -17.69
C LYS A 153 6.51 5.02 -17.64
N LEU A 154 5.95 3.87 -17.98
CA LEU A 154 4.52 3.61 -18.01
C LEU A 154 4.17 2.47 -17.05
N LEU A 155 2.97 2.58 -16.47
CA LEU A 155 2.29 1.51 -15.76
C LEU A 155 1.10 1.10 -16.63
N TYR A 156 0.98 -0.19 -16.93
CA TYR A 156 -0.23 -0.74 -17.56
C TYR A 156 -1.05 -1.48 -16.50
N VAL A 157 -2.35 -1.24 -16.48
CA VAL A 157 -3.32 -1.89 -15.61
C VAL A 157 -4.28 -2.70 -16.49
N GLY A 158 -4.33 -4.01 -16.27
CA GLY A 158 -5.15 -4.94 -17.06
C GLY A 158 -5.45 -6.21 -16.27
N ASP A 159 -6.42 -6.99 -16.73
CA ASP A 159 -6.86 -8.23 -16.07
C ASP A 159 -6.35 -9.51 -16.77
N SER A 160 -5.64 -9.40 -17.90
CA SER A 160 -5.30 -10.56 -18.71
C SER A 160 -3.80 -10.80 -18.90
N THR A 161 -3.45 -12.04 -19.26
CA THR A 161 -2.09 -12.37 -19.74
C THR A 161 -1.79 -11.67 -21.07
N GLU A 162 -2.81 -11.44 -21.92
CA GLU A 162 -2.64 -10.70 -23.18
C GLU A 162 -2.23 -9.25 -22.94
N ASP A 163 -2.76 -8.60 -21.90
CA ASP A 163 -2.33 -7.25 -21.50
C ASP A 163 -0.86 -7.22 -21.09
N TYR A 164 -0.41 -8.22 -20.33
CA TYR A 164 0.99 -8.35 -19.93
C TYR A 164 1.89 -8.62 -21.13
N ASP A 165 1.51 -9.56 -22.00
CA ASP A 165 2.28 -9.95 -23.17
C ASP A 165 2.35 -8.84 -24.23
N ALA A 166 1.39 -7.91 -24.23
CA ALA A 166 1.43 -6.73 -25.08
C ALA A 166 2.53 -5.73 -24.68
N LEU A 167 3.11 -5.86 -23.48
CA LEU A 167 4.14 -4.97 -22.97
C LEU A 167 5.52 -5.33 -23.54
N THR A 168 6.35 -4.31 -23.76
CA THR A 168 7.75 -4.51 -24.15
C THR A 168 8.68 -3.89 -23.11
N ASP A 169 9.75 -4.62 -22.75
CA ASP A 169 10.75 -4.24 -21.72
C ASP A 169 11.35 -2.84 -21.91
N ARG A 170 11.29 -2.32 -23.14
CA ARG A 170 11.93 -1.05 -23.52
C ARG A 170 11.14 0.18 -23.06
N TYR A 171 9.84 0.05 -22.81
CA TYR A 171 8.93 1.21 -22.78
C TYR A 171 7.85 1.13 -21.69
N THR A 172 7.30 -0.06 -21.42
CA THR A 172 6.36 -0.28 -20.32
C THR A 172 7.07 -1.02 -19.22
N GLN A 173 7.14 -0.44 -18.03
CA GLN A 173 8.07 -0.90 -17.01
C GLN A 173 7.39 -1.55 -15.81
N TYR A 174 6.08 -1.37 -15.70
CA TYR A 174 5.28 -1.98 -14.65
C TYR A 174 3.98 -2.49 -15.24
N PHE A 175 3.60 -3.71 -14.85
CA PHE A 175 2.26 -4.25 -15.03
C PHE A 175 1.57 -4.42 -13.67
N CYS A 176 0.36 -3.89 -13.56
CA CYS A 176 -0.51 -4.10 -12.41
C CYS A 176 -1.72 -4.94 -12.82
N TYR A 177 -1.76 -6.16 -12.30
CA TYR A 177 -2.83 -7.11 -12.56
C TYR A 177 -4.10 -6.76 -11.74
N ALA A 178 -5.21 -6.53 -12.43
CA ALA A 178 -6.53 -6.33 -11.85
C ALA A 178 -7.23 -7.68 -11.60
N LYS A 179 -7.12 -8.22 -10.38
CA LYS A 179 -7.64 -9.55 -10.04
C LYS A 179 -9.15 -9.67 -10.01
N TYR A 180 -9.84 -8.54 -9.95
CA TYR A 180 -11.30 -8.47 -9.96
C TYR A 180 -11.89 -8.59 -11.38
N GLY A 181 -11.05 -8.61 -12.42
CA GLY A 181 -11.48 -8.81 -13.79
C GLY A 181 -11.87 -10.25 -14.10
N TYR A 182 -11.99 -10.55 -15.39
CA TYR A 182 -12.51 -11.83 -15.89
C TYR A 182 -11.40 -12.83 -16.19
N ASN A 183 -10.20 -12.34 -16.48
CA ASN A 183 -9.09 -13.15 -16.93
C ASN A 183 -8.04 -13.38 -15.83
N THR A 184 -7.09 -14.27 -16.12
CA THR A 184 -5.98 -14.59 -15.22
C THR A 184 -4.65 -14.12 -15.80
N CYS A 185 -3.77 -13.63 -14.93
CA CYS A 185 -2.40 -13.33 -15.26
C CYS A 185 -1.44 -13.84 -14.17
N ASP A 186 -0.53 -14.73 -14.55
CA ASP A 186 0.43 -15.34 -13.63
C ASP A 186 1.74 -14.52 -13.51
N ARG A 187 1.88 -13.45 -14.30
CA ARG A 187 3.07 -12.60 -14.35
C ARG A 187 2.70 -11.14 -14.21
N TYR A 188 3.17 -10.50 -13.15
CA TYR A 188 2.89 -9.10 -12.86
C TYR A 188 3.90 -8.51 -11.87
N ASP A 189 4.10 -7.19 -11.92
CA ASP A 189 4.90 -6.48 -10.93
C ASP A 189 4.08 -6.15 -9.68
N TYR A 190 2.80 -5.84 -9.89
CA TYR A 190 1.84 -5.47 -8.86
C TYR A 190 0.50 -6.15 -9.14
N SER A 191 -0.33 -6.29 -8.12
CA SER A 191 -1.72 -6.72 -8.29
C SER A 191 -2.62 -5.95 -7.34
N ILE A 192 -3.88 -5.79 -7.75
CA ILE A 192 -4.93 -5.13 -6.99
C ILE A 192 -6.19 -6.00 -7.00
N ASP A 193 -6.83 -6.12 -5.84
CA ASP A 193 -8.10 -6.82 -5.67
C ASP A 193 -9.30 -5.87 -5.84
N LEU A 194 -9.07 -4.55 -5.79
CA LEU A 194 -10.07 -3.51 -6.06
C LEU A 194 -9.43 -2.31 -6.79
N PRO A 195 -10.18 -1.56 -7.63
CA PRO A 195 -9.66 -0.37 -8.32
C PRO A 195 -9.01 0.66 -7.38
N SER A 196 -9.59 0.85 -6.19
CA SER A 196 -9.12 1.84 -5.21
C SER A 196 -7.69 1.59 -4.70
N GLU A 197 -7.19 0.36 -4.79
CA GLU A 197 -5.84 -0.02 -4.35
C GLU A 197 -4.73 0.47 -5.30
N LEU A 198 -5.07 0.90 -6.52
CA LEU A 198 -4.09 1.41 -7.48
C LEU A 198 -3.32 2.63 -6.93
N SER A 199 -3.94 3.42 -6.05
CA SER A 199 -3.24 4.55 -5.39
C SER A 199 -2.05 4.06 -4.54
N ASP A 200 -2.20 2.93 -3.84
CA ASP A 200 -1.11 2.32 -3.07
C ASP A 200 -0.01 1.78 -4.00
N VAL A 201 -0.37 1.23 -5.17
CA VAL A 201 0.59 0.76 -6.19
C VAL A 201 1.39 1.91 -6.78
N LEU A 202 0.71 2.98 -7.21
CA LEU A 202 1.36 4.17 -7.77
C LEU A 202 2.34 4.77 -6.76
N ARG A 203 1.93 4.88 -5.49
CA ARG A 203 2.81 5.33 -4.42
C ARG A 203 4.02 4.43 -4.22
N ARG A 204 3.86 3.10 -4.25
CA ARG A 204 4.99 2.16 -4.18
C ARG A 204 5.95 2.35 -5.35
N ILE A 205 5.44 2.61 -6.55
CA ILE A 205 6.26 2.92 -7.74
C ILE A 205 6.99 4.25 -7.54
N GLU A 206 6.29 5.31 -7.13
CA GLU A 206 6.91 6.60 -6.87
C GLU A 206 8.02 6.52 -5.83
N ILE A 207 7.79 5.83 -4.71
CA ILE A 207 8.82 5.69 -3.68
C ILE A 207 9.99 4.87 -4.23
N LYS A 208 9.72 3.77 -4.96
CA LYS A 208 10.74 2.97 -5.67
C LYS A 208 11.58 3.85 -6.60
N GLU A 209 10.97 4.81 -7.30
CA GLU A 209 11.65 5.72 -8.22
C GLU A 209 12.32 6.95 -7.57
N ARG A 210 11.73 7.53 -6.52
CA ARG A 210 12.32 8.64 -5.73
C ARG A 210 13.52 8.15 -4.93
N GLN A 211 13.45 6.94 -4.39
CA GLN A 211 14.59 6.27 -3.76
C GLN A 211 15.63 5.79 -4.76
N SER A 212 15.28 5.71 -6.05
CA SER A 212 16.27 5.58 -7.13
C SER A 212 17.05 6.87 -7.39
N GLY A 213 16.95 7.90 -6.53
CA GLY A 213 17.75 9.12 -6.52
C GLY A 213 19.24 8.90 -6.26
N GLY A 214 19.88 8.05 -7.08
CA GLY A 214 21.30 7.68 -7.00
C GLY A 214 21.60 6.42 -6.19
N ALA A 215 20.59 5.79 -5.59
CA ALA A 215 20.71 4.58 -4.78
C ALA A 215 20.17 3.37 -5.57
N PRO A 216 21.00 2.50 -6.17
CA PRO A 216 20.51 1.33 -6.90
C PRO A 216 19.82 0.37 -5.93
N TYR A 217 18.51 0.14 -6.13
CA TYR A 217 17.82 -0.97 -5.49
C TYR A 217 17.88 -2.21 -6.40
N ARG A 218 17.82 -3.40 -5.80
CA ARG A 218 17.76 -4.67 -6.54
C ARG A 218 16.82 -5.62 -5.82
N VAL A 219 15.89 -6.20 -6.57
CA VAL A 219 14.99 -7.23 -6.06
C VAL A 219 15.62 -8.60 -6.30
N PHE A 220 15.56 -9.46 -5.29
CA PHE A 220 15.91 -10.88 -5.38
C PHE A 220 14.65 -11.69 -5.12
N SER A 221 14.39 -12.68 -5.97
CA SER A 221 13.17 -13.46 -5.91
C SER A 221 13.38 -14.91 -6.33
N LYS A 222 12.70 -15.83 -5.66
CA LYS A 222 12.69 -17.26 -6.00
C LYS A 222 11.32 -17.86 -5.75
N GLY A 223 10.56 -18.11 -6.83
CA GLY A 223 9.12 -18.36 -6.70
C GLY A 223 8.44 -17.13 -6.09
N ASP A 224 7.58 -17.33 -5.10
CA ASP A 224 6.86 -16.24 -4.41
C ASP A 224 7.67 -15.54 -3.30
N ASN A 225 8.89 -16.00 -3.05
CA ASN A 225 9.81 -15.42 -2.08
C ASN A 225 10.48 -14.17 -2.64
N GLN A 226 10.63 -13.11 -1.84
CA GLN A 226 11.21 -11.85 -2.28
C GLN A 226 11.95 -11.10 -1.17
N ILE A 227 13.01 -10.39 -1.55
CA ILE A 227 13.66 -9.35 -0.75
C ILE A 227 14.14 -8.22 -1.66
N THR A 228 14.16 -6.99 -1.15
CA THR A 228 14.68 -5.84 -1.88
C THR A 228 15.90 -5.30 -1.17
N LEU A 229 17.04 -5.25 -1.87
CA LEU A 229 18.23 -4.48 -1.51
C LEU A 229 18.02 -3.03 -1.92
N ILE A 230 18.37 -2.10 -1.05
CA ILE A 230 18.30 -0.65 -1.27
C ILE A 230 19.67 -0.08 -0.94
N ARG A 231 20.50 0.23 -1.94
CA ARG A 231 21.83 0.81 -1.68
C ARG A 231 21.70 2.22 -1.11
N LYS A 232 22.46 2.59 -0.09
CA LYS A 232 22.40 3.90 0.57
C LYS A 232 23.80 4.50 0.64
N GLY A 233 24.20 5.15 -0.45
CA GLY A 233 25.54 5.69 -0.59
C GLY A 233 26.58 4.59 -0.83
N ASN A 234 27.82 4.86 -0.42
CA ASN A 234 28.96 3.98 -0.73
C ASN A 234 29.19 2.87 0.29
N ASP A 235 28.78 3.06 1.55
CA ASP A 235 29.19 2.19 2.68
C ASP A 235 28.02 1.48 3.37
N LEU A 236 26.78 1.82 3.03
CA LEU A 236 25.58 1.30 3.69
C LEU A 236 24.55 0.87 2.65
N SER A 237 23.87 -0.23 2.91
CA SER A 237 22.68 -0.68 2.20
C SER A 237 21.63 -1.13 3.19
N TYR A 238 20.36 -1.06 2.77
CA TYR A 238 19.25 -1.66 3.49
C TYR A 238 18.72 -2.87 2.77
N PHE A 239 18.09 -3.77 3.52
CA PHE A 239 17.12 -4.70 2.94
C PHE A 239 15.74 -4.48 3.53
N GLY A 240 14.70 -4.70 2.74
CA GLY A 240 13.30 -4.55 3.12
C GLY A 240 12.37 -5.29 2.15
N PHE A 241 11.07 -5.07 2.26
CA PHE A 241 10.02 -5.71 1.47
C PHE A 241 10.17 -7.23 1.46
N VAL A 242 10.37 -7.79 2.66
CA VAL A 242 10.67 -9.20 2.84
C VAL A 242 9.39 -10.02 2.73
N LYS A 243 9.37 -10.99 1.82
CA LYS A 243 8.29 -11.95 1.64
C LYS A 243 8.88 -13.37 1.70
N CYS A 244 8.61 -14.08 2.80
CA CYS A 244 9.06 -15.46 3.01
C CYS A 244 7.87 -16.44 2.98
N ILE A 245 7.76 -17.19 1.90
CA ILE A 245 6.66 -18.13 1.62
C ILE A 245 7.07 -19.57 1.89
N ASP A 246 8.33 -19.94 1.66
CA ASP A 246 8.85 -21.29 1.87
C ASP A 246 10.39 -21.30 1.99
N ASP A 247 10.97 -22.49 2.16
CA ASP A 247 12.39 -22.67 2.42
C ASP A 247 13.32 -22.22 1.27
N ARG A 248 12.78 -22.01 0.06
CA ARG A 248 13.55 -21.43 -1.06
C ARG A 248 13.94 -19.97 -0.79
N PHE A 249 13.32 -19.33 0.22
CA PHE A 249 13.76 -18.03 0.73
C PHE A 249 15.23 -18.02 1.16
N ASN A 250 15.78 -19.17 1.59
CA ASN A 250 17.20 -19.28 1.92
C ASN A 250 18.13 -18.92 0.75
N ASP A 251 17.75 -19.28 -0.49
CA ASP A 251 18.54 -18.94 -1.67
C ASP A 251 18.48 -17.44 -1.96
N VAL A 252 17.32 -16.82 -1.74
CA VAL A 252 17.11 -15.37 -1.89
C VAL A 252 18.01 -14.58 -0.93
N VAL A 253 18.08 -14.99 0.34
CA VAL A 253 18.97 -14.35 1.34
C VAL A 253 20.45 -14.53 0.98
N ARG A 254 20.82 -15.70 0.44
CA ARG A 254 22.20 -15.98 -0.01
C ARG A 254 22.60 -15.08 -1.19
N GLU A 255 21.74 -14.97 -2.19
CA GLU A 255 21.98 -14.10 -3.37
C GLU A 255 22.12 -12.62 -2.96
N LEU A 256 21.23 -12.14 -2.07
CA LEU A 256 21.31 -10.81 -1.48
C LEU A 256 22.68 -10.55 -0.83
N ARG A 257 23.18 -11.52 -0.07
CA ARG A 257 24.48 -11.44 0.61
C ARG A 257 25.64 -11.41 -0.37
N GLU A 258 25.61 -12.27 -1.40
CA GLU A 258 26.72 -12.43 -2.36
C GLU A 258 27.02 -11.17 -3.16
N VAL A 259 25.98 -10.37 -3.42
CA VAL A 259 26.08 -9.13 -4.21
C VAL A 259 26.29 -7.88 -3.35
N CYS A 260 26.13 -7.98 -2.02
CA CYS A 260 26.26 -6.85 -1.12
C CYS A 260 27.74 -6.64 -0.77
N ASP A 261 28.27 -5.51 -1.21
CA ASP A 261 29.65 -5.03 -1.00
C ASP A 261 29.74 -4.04 0.16
N THR A 262 28.64 -3.78 0.86
CA THR A 262 28.53 -2.76 1.91
C THR A 262 27.93 -3.35 3.18
N LYS A 263 27.97 -2.59 4.28
CA LYS A 263 27.23 -2.93 5.49
C LYS A 263 25.74 -2.95 5.16
N LEU A 264 25.08 -4.06 5.49
CA LEU A 264 23.68 -4.29 5.19
C LEU A 264 22.84 -4.28 6.46
N ILE A 265 21.79 -3.46 6.53
CA ILE A 265 20.92 -3.34 7.72
C ILE A 265 19.46 -3.55 7.33
N GLY A 266 18.68 -4.29 8.13
CA GLY A 266 17.26 -4.46 7.84
C GLY A 266 16.51 -5.34 8.85
N PRO A 267 15.20 -5.55 8.65
CA PRO A 267 14.41 -5.04 7.54
C PRO A 267 14.09 -3.56 7.76
N ILE A 268 14.10 -2.79 6.66
CA ILE A 268 13.63 -1.39 6.60
C ILE A 268 12.89 -1.23 5.27
N ASP A 269 11.57 -1.09 5.33
CA ASP A 269 10.76 -0.75 4.17
C ASP A 269 10.84 0.75 3.98
N PHE A 270 11.56 1.22 2.97
CA PHE A 270 11.77 2.65 2.69
C PHE A 270 12.58 3.42 3.76
N ASN A 271 12.01 3.66 4.96
CA ASN A 271 12.63 4.37 6.09
C ASN A 271 11.99 3.95 7.43
N THR A 272 12.41 4.57 8.54
CA THR A 272 11.97 4.23 9.91
C THR A 272 10.54 4.66 10.28
N PHE A 273 9.79 5.29 9.38
CA PHE A 273 8.36 5.59 9.54
C PHE A 273 7.44 4.45 9.04
N TYR A 274 7.94 3.60 8.14
CA TYR A 274 7.23 2.43 7.62
C TYR A 274 7.58 1.17 8.43
N SER A 275 7.29 -0.03 7.91
CA SER A 275 7.65 -1.30 8.54
C SER A 275 9.16 -1.47 8.62
N TYR A 276 9.68 -1.71 9.83
CA TYR A 276 11.10 -1.94 10.08
C TYR A 276 11.28 -2.74 11.36
N ARG A 277 12.30 -3.60 11.39
CA ARG A 277 12.56 -4.65 12.39
C ARG A 277 11.75 -5.93 12.17
N PHE A 278 12.32 -7.05 12.62
CA PHE A 278 11.62 -8.32 12.80
C PHE A 278 11.17 -8.49 14.25
N ALA A 279 10.02 -9.12 14.46
CA ALA A 279 9.65 -9.66 15.78
C ALA A 279 10.54 -10.85 16.14
N LEU A 280 10.87 -11.01 17.42
CA LEU A 280 11.69 -12.10 17.96
C LEU A 280 10.91 -13.13 18.79
N ASP A 281 9.70 -12.77 19.27
CA ASP A 281 8.94 -13.56 20.24
C ASP A 281 7.52 -13.86 19.73
N HIS A 282 7.17 -15.16 19.73
CA HIS A 282 5.86 -15.68 19.34
C HIS A 282 4.89 -15.70 20.51
N TYR A 283 3.98 -14.73 20.58
CA TYR A 283 2.82 -14.76 21.48
C TYR A 283 1.60 -14.08 20.82
N ASP A 284 0.37 -14.44 21.23
CA ASP A 284 -0.92 -13.87 20.77
C ASP A 284 -1.15 -12.39 21.17
N LEU A 285 -0.08 -11.61 21.24
CA LEU A 285 -0.13 -10.17 21.41
C LEU A 285 -0.08 -9.52 20.03
N ARG A 286 -1.26 -9.32 19.42
CA ARG A 286 -1.44 -8.62 18.15
C ARG A 286 -1.50 -7.11 18.39
N LEU A 287 -0.41 -6.41 18.13
CA LEU A 287 -0.34 -4.95 18.20
C LEU A 287 -0.78 -4.32 16.88
N TYR A 288 -0.97 -3.00 16.86
CA TYR A 288 -1.33 -2.32 15.62
C TYR A 288 -0.57 -1.01 15.44
N PRO A 289 0.26 -0.87 14.38
CA PRO A 289 0.75 -1.96 13.52
C PRO A 289 1.72 -2.86 14.28
N ASP A 290 1.51 -4.18 14.26
CA ASP A 290 2.53 -5.15 14.70
C ASP A 290 3.50 -5.49 13.58
N LEU A 291 4.65 -6.02 13.96
CA LEU A 291 5.64 -6.54 13.01
C LEU A 291 5.63 -8.06 13.01
N VAL A 292 5.87 -8.63 11.83
CA VAL A 292 6.13 -10.05 11.60
C VAL A 292 7.60 -10.22 11.21
N GLY A 293 8.15 -11.43 11.33
CA GLY A 293 9.59 -11.61 11.06
C GLY A 293 10.21 -12.90 11.58
N GLU A 294 9.51 -13.61 12.45
CA GLU A 294 10.06 -14.77 13.14
C GLU A 294 10.31 -15.95 12.19
N ARG A 295 9.53 -16.06 11.12
CA ARG A 295 9.73 -17.07 10.09
C ARG A 295 10.98 -16.78 9.25
N GLU A 296 11.23 -15.50 9.00
CA GLU A 296 12.33 -14.99 8.20
C GLU A 296 13.67 -15.11 8.94
N LEU A 297 13.67 -14.85 10.26
CA LEU A 297 14.86 -14.75 11.10
C LEU A 297 15.84 -15.93 10.96
N PRO A 298 15.41 -17.22 11.03
CA PRO A 298 16.31 -18.36 10.88
C PRO A 298 17.13 -18.32 9.59
N PHE A 299 16.53 -17.89 8.48
CA PHE A 299 17.21 -17.82 7.19
C PHE A 299 18.30 -16.76 7.18
N PHE A 300 18.06 -15.59 7.79
CA PHE A 300 19.10 -14.57 7.92
C PHE A 300 20.23 -14.99 8.85
N LEU A 301 19.91 -15.54 10.03
CA LEU A 301 20.91 -15.99 10.99
C LEU A 301 21.80 -17.11 10.40
N GLN A 302 21.20 -18.06 9.68
CA GLN A 302 21.93 -19.11 8.95
C GLN A 302 22.89 -18.53 7.89
N ASN A 303 22.54 -17.39 7.28
CA ASN A 303 23.36 -16.73 6.28
C ASN A 303 24.36 -15.72 6.87
N GLY A 304 24.52 -15.68 8.20
CA GLY A 304 25.55 -14.90 8.88
C GLY A 304 25.14 -13.49 9.29
N PHE A 305 23.84 -13.15 9.23
CA PHE A 305 23.35 -11.90 9.79
C PHE A 305 23.37 -11.96 11.33
N LEU A 306 23.63 -10.82 11.97
CA LEU A 306 23.70 -10.65 13.42
C LEU A 306 22.63 -9.67 13.90
N PHE A 307 22.29 -9.73 15.18
CA PHE A 307 21.42 -8.73 15.80
C PHE A 307 22.15 -7.40 15.98
N HIS A 308 21.58 -6.32 15.44
CA HIS A 308 22.15 -4.98 15.46
C HIS A 308 21.52 -4.08 16.53
N GLN A 309 20.20 -3.91 16.48
CA GLN A 309 19.46 -3.08 17.42
C GLN A 309 18.20 -3.75 17.91
N GLU A 310 18.06 -3.84 19.22
CA GLU A 310 16.91 -4.45 19.86
C GLU A 310 15.92 -3.42 20.42
N TYR A 311 14.64 -3.74 20.24
CA TYR A 311 13.51 -2.98 20.69
C TYR A 311 12.58 -3.87 21.49
N VAL A 312 11.81 -3.26 22.40
CA VAL A 312 10.87 -3.97 23.25
C VAL A 312 9.53 -3.25 23.26
N SER A 313 8.47 -4.03 23.29
CA SER A 313 7.15 -3.58 23.73
C SER A 313 6.84 -4.25 25.05
N ILE A 314 6.39 -3.47 26.03
CA ILE A 314 6.22 -3.93 27.40
C ILE A 314 4.79 -3.66 27.81
N LEU A 315 4.07 -4.72 28.14
CA LEU A 315 2.77 -4.67 28.79
C LEU A 315 2.99 -4.79 30.29
N ALA A 316 2.46 -3.84 31.05
CA ALA A 316 2.54 -3.83 32.50
C ALA A 316 1.25 -3.28 33.11
N GLU A 317 0.95 -3.69 34.33
CA GLU A 317 -0.07 -3.01 35.13
C GLU A 317 0.45 -1.63 35.57
N ALA A 318 -0.36 -0.60 35.40
CA ALA A 318 0.01 0.77 35.73
C ALA A 318 0.14 1.01 37.25
N ASP A 319 1.28 1.55 37.71
CA ASP A 319 1.43 2.04 39.08
C ASP A 319 0.72 3.39 39.25
N LEU A 320 -0.58 3.33 39.54
CA LEU A 320 -1.43 4.51 39.71
C LEU A 320 -1.01 5.41 40.87
N ASP A 321 -0.32 4.87 41.89
CA ASP A 321 0.19 5.66 43.02
C ASP A 321 1.44 6.44 42.63
N ALA A 322 2.31 5.87 41.79
CA ALA A 322 3.42 6.61 41.21
C ALA A 322 2.94 7.76 40.31
N CYS A 323 1.80 7.59 39.63
CA CYS A 323 1.20 8.64 38.79
C CYS A 323 0.78 9.89 39.59
N LYS A 324 0.35 9.74 40.84
CA LYS A 324 -0.05 10.87 41.72
C LYS A 324 1.09 11.86 41.96
N ARG A 325 2.34 11.47 41.73
CA ARG A 325 3.50 12.37 41.84
C ARG A 325 3.47 13.46 40.78
N PHE A 326 2.82 13.22 39.64
CA PHE A 326 2.70 14.17 38.55
C PHE A 326 1.56 15.18 38.77
N ASP A 327 0.59 14.92 39.66
CA ASP A 327 -0.52 15.84 39.96
C ASP A 327 -0.05 17.20 40.49
N ARG A 328 1.17 17.26 41.04
CA ARG A 328 1.79 18.47 41.58
C ARG A 328 2.52 19.30 40.52
N ILE A 329 2.63 18.79 39.30
CA ILE A 329 3.38 19.43 38.21
C ILE A 329 2.38 20.19 37.34
N ALA A 330 2.52 21.52 37.32
CA ALA A 330 1.79 22.40 36.43
C ALA A 330 2.74 23.01 35.39
N LEU A 331 2.25 23.21 34.18
CA LEU A 331 2.93 24.02 33.18
C LEU A 331 2.60 25.49 33.39
N PRO A 332 3.53 26.42 33.06
CA PRO A 332 3.21 27.85 32.99
C PRO A 332 2.06 28.15 32.02
N SER A 333 1.46 29.34 32.14
CA SER A 333 0.30 29.76 31.34
C SER A 333 0.57 29.88 29.84
N GLU A 334 1.84 29.93 29.43
CA GLU A 334 2.27 29.94 28.03
C GLU A 334 2.13 28.56 27.33
N TYR A 335 1.85 27.52 28.10
CA TYR A 335 1.58 26.18 27.58
C TYR A 335 0.08 25.89 27.58
N SER A 336 -0.37 25.16 26.57
CA SER A 336 -1.70 24.58 26.53
C SER A 336 -1.63 23.10 26.16
N ILE A 337 -2.64 22.35 26.60
CA ILE A 337 -2.72 20.90 26.38
C ILE A 337 -4.06 20.63 25.71
N LYS A 338 -4.03 19.79 24.68
CA LYS A 338 -5.21 19.34 23.99
C LYS A 338 -5.30 17.82 24.05
N GLU A 339 -6.39 17.33 24.64
CA GLU A 339 -6.76 15.92 24.59
C GLU A 339 -7.75 15.73 23.43
N LEU A 340 -7.50 14.72 22.59
CA LEU A 340 -8.23 14.43 21.36
C LEU A 340 -8.61 12.95 21.36
N HIS A 341 -9.81 12.64 20.89
CA HIS A 341 -10.35 11.29 20.88
C HIS A 341 -10.97 10.93 19.53
N GLY A 342 -10.77 9.70 19.08
CA GLY A 342 -11.38 9.17 17.86
C GLY A 342 -11.08 10.03 16.64
N ASP A 343 -12.12 10.40 15.91
CA ASP A 343 -12.00 11.10 14.63
C ASP A 343 -11.45 12.53 14.74
N GLU A 344 -11.45 13.12 15.94
CA GLU A 344 -10.84 14.44 16.15
C GLU A 344 -9.34 14.44 15.87
N VAL A 345 -8.67 13.31 16.10
CA VAL A 345 -7.21 13.14 15.92
C VAL A 345 -6.77 13.46 14.49
N TYR A 346 -7.60 13.13 13.48
CA TYR A 346 -7.26 13.34 12.07
C TYR A 346 -7.04 14.82 11.73
N SER A 347 -7.73 15.73 12.43
CA SER A 347 -7.62 17.17 12.19
C SER A 347 -6.31 17.79 12.71
N TYR A 348 -5.50 17.02 13.46
CA TYR A 348 -4.25 17.49 14.08
C TYR A 348 -3.02 16.75 13.58
N LEU A 349 -3.13 15.95 12.52
CA LEU A 349 -1.98 15.20 11.97
C LEU A 349 -0.87 16.11 11.45
N ASP A 350 -1.18 17.32 11.02
CA ASP A 350 -0.18 18.33 10.65
C ASP A 350 0.67 18.78 11.85
N ASP A 351 0.05 19.03 13.00
CA ASP A 351 0.76 19.38 14.24
C ASP A 351 1.66 18.21 14.69
N VAL A 352 1.17 16.98 14.54
CA VAL A 352 1.91 15.76 14.85
C VAL A 352 3.12 15.60 13.94
N TYR A 353 2.97 15.86 12.64
CA TYR A 353 4.08 15.83 11.68
C TYR A 353 5.19 16.80 12.10
N ASP A 354 4.84 18.05 12.38
CA ASP A 354 5.80 19.11 12.74
C ASP A 354 6.60 18.75 14.01
N VAL A 355 5.97 18.08 14.98
CA VAL A 355 6.65 17.58 16.17
C VAL A 355 7.48 16.34 15.85
N ALA A 356 6.94 15.38 15.10
CA ALA A 356 7.58 14.10 14.83
C ALA A 356 8.91 14.26 14.08
N VAL A 357 8.95 15.09 13.02
CA VAL A 357 10.17 15.26 12.23
C VAL A 357 11.31 15.85 13.05
N SER A 358 11.03 16.84 13.91
CA SER A 358 12.03 17.41 14.82
C SER A 358 12.40 16.45 15.96
N ALA A 359 11.42 15.76 16.55
CA ALA A 359 11.66 14.87 17.69
C ALA A 359 12.55 13.66 17.31
N PHE A 360 12.44 13.17 16.08
CA PHE A 360 13.13 11.99 15.58
C PHE A 360 14.35 12.28 14.71
N GLU A 361 14.69 13.54 14.44
CA GLU A 361 15.79 13.92 13.55
C GLU A 361 17.15 13.28 13.92
N GLN A 362 17.37 13.01 15.21
CA GLN A 362 18.59 12.40 15.75
C GLN A 362 18.46 10.88 15.97
N ALA A 363 17.32 10.29 15.60
CA ALA A 363 17.12 8.85 15.75
C ALA A 363 18.02 8.08 14.78
N TYR A 364 18.44 6.90 15.21
CA TYR A 364 19.28 6.03 14.37
C TYR A 364 18.54 5.63 13.08
N LEU A 365 19.17 5.84 11.92
CA LEU A 365 18.59 5.61 10.58
C LEU A 365 17.35 6.47 10.30
N TYR A 366 17.23 7.63 10.96
CA TYR A 366 16.21 8.61 10.59
C TYR A 366 16.45 9.11 9.17
N GLU A 367 15.39 9.09 8.37
CA GLU A 367 15.32 9.81 7.10
C GLU A 367 14.08 10.70 7.13
N PRO A 368 14.16 11.93 6.61
CA PRO A 368 13.00 12.79 6.50
C PRO A 368 11.93 12.15 5.61
N ILE A 369 10.68 12.37 5.99
CA ILE A 369 9.49 11.92 5.26
C ILE A 369 8.69 13.14 4.82
N ASP A 370 8.10 13.07 3.64
CA ASP A 370 7.19 14.10 3.16
C ASP A 370 5.94 14.17 4.04
N ARG A 371 5.37 15.37 4.16
CA ARG A 371 4.17 15.62 4.97
C ARG A 371 2.98 14.78 4.50
N LYS A 372 2.70 14.75 3.19
CA LYS A 372 1.61 13.94 2.62
C LYS A 372 1.83 12.47 2.96
N ASP A 373 3.06 12.01 2.78
CA ASP A 373 3.42 10.62 3.05
C ASP A 373 3.23 10.22 4.52
N PHE A 374 3.63 11.08 5.45
CA PHE A 374 3.44 10.87 6.89
C PHE A 374 1.96 10.80 7.26
N ILE A 375 1.16 11.77 6.79
CA ILE A 375 -0.28 11.83 7.07
C ILE A 375 -0.94 10.56 6.56
N ASP A 376 -0.65 10.12 5.34
CA ASP A 376 -1.26 8.92 4.77
C ASP A 376 -0.93 7.64 5.57
N ILE A 377 0.31 7.50 6.07
CA ILE A 377 0.69 6.37 6.94
C ILE A 377 -0.16 6.37 8.20
N TYR A 378 -0.27 7.54 8.85
CA TYR A 378 -1.06 7.67 10.08
C TYR A 378 -2.55 7.45 9.80
N VAL A 379 -3.13 8.05 8.75
CA VAL A 379 -4.55 7.86 8.39
C VAL A 379 -4.88 6.39 8.16
N LYS A 380 -4.04 5.67 7.40
CA LYS A 380 -4.23 4.23 7.15
C LYS A 380 -4.19 3.43 8.45
N ALA A 381 -3.30 3.80 9.36
CA ALA A 381 -3.19 3.17 10.66
C ALA A 381 -4.41 3.48 11.56
N LEU A 382 -4.79 4.74 11.67
CA LEU A 382 -5.88 5.21 12.54
C LEU A 382 -7.23 4.57 12.20
N LYS A 383 -7.49 4.24 10.92
CA LYS A 383 -8.73 3.58 10.49
C LYS A 383 -8.98 2.20 11.12
N GLN A 384 -7.97 1.58 11.75
CA GLN A 384 -8.07 0.22 12.30
C GLN A 384 -8.14 0.20 13.84
N ILE A 385 -8.12 1.36 14.49
CA ILE A 385 -8.05 1.51 15.95
C ILE A 385 -8.94 2.67 16.41
N ILE A 386 -9.15 2.78 17.73
CA ILE A 386 -9.77 3.97 18.34
C ILE A 386 -8.65 4.81 18.95
N PRO A 387 -8.20 5.89 18.28
CA PRO A 387 -7.05 6.66 18.72
C PRO A 387 -7.40 7.65 19.82
N ASP A 388 -6.42 7.89 20.68
CA ASP A 388 -6.38 8.97 21.67
C ASP A 388 -5.07 9.73 21.49
N MET A 389 -5.12 11.06 21.58
CA MET A 389 -3.94 11.88 21.40
C MET A 389 -3.91 13.03 22.39
N LEU A 390 -2.73 13.30 22.94
CA LEU A 390 -2.47 14.49 23.74
C LEU A 390 -1.42 15.32 23.03
N ILE A 391 -1.72 16.58 22.74
CA ILE A 391 -0.79 17.54 22.13
C ILE A 391 -0.49 18.65 23.13
N VAL A 392 0.79 18.98 23.29
CA VAL A 392 1.26 20.11 24.09
C VAL A 392 1.70 21.22 23.16
N TYR A 393 1.18 22.42 23.41
CA TYR A 393 1.57 23.63 22.71
C TYR A 393 2.36 24.55 23.66
N HIS A 394 3.30 25.30 23.09
CA HIS A 394 4.00 26.40 23.74
C HIS A 394 3.84 27.63 22.84
N LEU A 395 3.20 28.69 23.34
CA LEU A 395 2.87 29.89 22.56
C LEU A 395 2.17 29.53 21.23
N ASP A 396 1.13 28.70 21.30
CA ASP A 396 0.32 28.21 20.18
C ASP A 396 1.06 27.36 19.13
N LYS A 397 2.31 26.96 19.38
CA LYS A 397 3.05 26.05 18.51
C LYS A 397 3.08 24.64 19.11
N PRO A 398 2.83 23.58 18.32
CA PRO A 398 2.91 22.21 18.83
C PRO A 398 4.38 21.87 19.12
N ILE A 399 4.65 21.38 20.34
CA ILE A 399 5.99 21.02 20.81
C ILE A 399 6.12 19.56 21.23
N GLY A 400 5.01 18.89 21.52
CA GLY A 400 5.02 17.51 21.98
C GLY A 400 3.68 16.82 21.73
N PHE A 401 3.71 15.51 21.50
CA PHE A 401 2.50 14.70 21.46
C PHE A 401 2.68 13.30 22.07
N CYS A 402 1.61 12.78 22.65
CA CYS A 402 1.43 11.37 22.96
C CYS A 402 0.40 10.80 22.00
N PHE A 403 0.76 9.73 21.30
CA PHE A 403 -0.18 8.95 20.50
C PHE A 403 -0.48 7.63 21.21
N CYS A 404 -1.75 7.43 21.51
CA CYS A 404 -2.26 6.28 22.26
C CYS A 404 -3.49 5.70 21.56
N TYR A 405 -3.87 4.47 21.91
CA TYR A 405 -5.10 3.86 21.41
C TYR A 405 -5.53 2.69 22.30
N GLU A 406 -6.79 2.31 22.21
CA GLU A 406 -7.32 1.09 22.82
C GLU A 406 -7.01 -0.12 21.93
N ASP A 407 -6.45 -1.19 22.51
CA ASP A 407 -6.31 -2.49 21.82
C ASP A 407 -7.66 -2.89 21.19
N PRO A 408 -7.72 -3.37 19.93
CA PRO A 408 -9.00 -3.69 19.28
C PRO A 408 -9.86 -4.72 20.03
N GLU A 409 -9.23 -5.63 20.78
CA GLU A 409 -9.92 -6.61 21.65
C GLU A 409 -10.20 -6.04 23.06
N LYS A 410 -9.87 -4.77 23.30
CA LYS A 410 -10.05 -4.00 24.54
C LYS A 410 -9.39 -4.64 25.76
N ARG A 411 -8.26 -5.30 25.56
CA ARG A 411 -7.55 -6.00 26.64
C ARG A 411 -6.68 -5.07 27.48
N PHE A 412 -6.11 -4.04 26.86
CA PHE A 412 -5.20 -3.09 27.49
C PHE A 412 -5.14 -1.78 26.68
N TYR A 413 -4.54 -0.76 27.26
CA TYR A 413 -4.32 0.53 26.60
C TYR A 413 -2.91 0.61 26.01
N VAL A 414 -2.76 1.19 24.83
CA VAL A 414 -1.46 1.28 24.15
C VAL A 414 -0.95 2.72 24.14
N CYS A 415 0.25 2.95 24.66
CA CYS A 415 1.04 4.16 24.47
C CYS A 415 2.07 3.91 23.36
N LYS A 416 1.75 4.34 22.14
CA LYS A 416 2.53 4.05 20.93
C LYS A 416 3.74 4.96 20.81
N THR A 417 3.53 6.27 20.93
CA THR A 417 4.54 7.28 20.67
C THR A 417 4.45 8.37 21.71
N VAL A 418 5.61 8.80 22.22
CA VAL A 418 5.77 10.00 23.04
C VAL A 418 6.90 10.77 22.40
N ALA A 419 6.61 11.95 21.87
CA ALA A 419 7.55 12.77 21.13
C ALA A 419 7.52 14.20 21.66
N ILE A 420 8.69 14.81 21.81
CA ILE A 420 8.88 16.22 22.14
C ILE A 420 9.97 16.72 21.21
N LYS A 421 9.76 17.89 20.59
CA LYS A 421 10.76 18.54 19.73
C LYS A 421 12.11 18.62 20.43
N SER A 422 13.19 18.41 19.69
CA SER A 422 14.53 18.25 20.24
C SER A 422 15.01 19.48 21.03
N ASP A 423 14.61 20.67 20.59
CA ASP A 423 14.88 21.99 21.18
C ASP A 423 13.95 22.36 22.36
N GLU A 424 12.81 21.68 22.52
CA GLU A 424 11.79 21.95 23.55
C GLU A 424 11.74 20.88 24.65
N ARG A 425 12.75 19.99 24.71
CA ARG A 425 12.80 18.88 25.68
C ARG A 425 12.84 19.39 27.12
N ASN A 426 11.69 19.30 27.79
CA ASN A 426 11.51 19.74 29.17
C ASN A 426 10.93 18.62 30.04
N SER A 427 11.53 18.37 31.21
CA SER A 427 11.09 17.32 32.15
C SER A 427 9.67 17.54 32.70
N ARG A 428 9.22 18.80 32.79
CA ARG A 428 7.83 19.15 33.17
C ARG A 428 6.84 18.78 32.07
N VAL A 429 7.17 19.09 30.82
CA VAL A 429 6.35 18.73 29.64
C VAL A 429 6.20 17.21 29.57
N LEU A 430 7.31 16.47 29.66
CA LEU A 430 7.26 15.00 29.69
C LEU A 430 6.41 14.47 30.84
N SER A 431 6.52 15.05 32.04
CA SER A 431 5.75 14.62 33.21
C SER A 431 4.24 14.81 33.02
N VAL A 432 3.84 15.93 32.42
CA VAL A 432 2.44 16.23 32.12
C VAL A 432 1.90 15.32 31.02
N MET A 433 2.69 15.04 29.98
CA MET A 433 2.34 14.10 28.93
C MET A 433 2.15 12.67 29.47
N ILE A 434 3.02 12.24 30.39
CA ILE A 434 2.88 10.97 31.10
C ILE A 434 1.56 10.95 31.89
N LYS A 435 1.29 12.00 32.70
CA LYS A 435 0.05 12.13 33.46
C LYS A 435 -1.19 12.02 32.55
N GLY A 436 -1.25 12.82 31.49
CA GLY A 436 -2.39 12.81 30.58
C GLY A 436 -2.58 11.46 29.87
N THR A 437 -1.49 10.74 29.57
CA THR A 437 -1.57 9.37 29.05
C THR A 437 -2.28 8.42 30.03
N PHE A 438 -1.96 8.50 31.32
CA PHE A 438 -2.63 7.70 32.36
C PHE A 438 -4.07 8.14 32.61
N ASP A 439 -4.36 9.43 32.51
CA ASP A 439 -5.72 9.94 32.68
C ASP A 439 -6.61 9.46 31.53
N MET A 440 -6.15 9.53 30.27
CA MET A 440 -6.86 8.96 29.11
C MET A 440 -7.06 7.44 29.25
N MET A 441 -6.03 6.71 29.67
CA MET A 441 -6.13 5.27 29.97
C MET A 441 -7.24 4.96 30.99
N LYS A 442 -7.30 5.72 32.09
CA LYS A 442 -8.33 5.55 33.13
C LYS A 442 -9.72 5.90 32.61
N GLN A 443 -9.85 6.97 31.82
CA GLN A 443 -11.12 7.35 31.19
C GLN A 443 -11.66 6.23 30.28
N ARG A 444 -10.76 5.48 29.63
CA ARG A 444 -11.08 4.27 28.84
C ARG A 444 -11.30 3.00 29.69
N GLY A 445 -11.10 3.06 31.00
CA GLY A 445 -11.35 1.95 31.91
C GLY A 445 -10.23 0.90 32.00
N HIS A 446 -9.04 1.19 31.47
CA HIS A 446 -7.91 0.26 31.49
C HIS A 446 -7.06 0.39 32.76
N LYS A 447 -6.44 -0.72 33.16
CA LYS A 447 -5.41 -0.78 34.22
C LYS A 447 -4.04 -1.18 33.67
N ASP A 448 -4.04 -1.92 32.57
CA ASP A 448 -2.83 -2.39 31.92
C ASP A 448 -2.49 -1.47 30.76
N ILE A 449 -1.21 -1.12 30.66
CA ILE A 449 -0.69 -0.25 29.62
C ILE A 449 0.49 -0.91 28.91
N LEU A 450 0.47 -0.81 27.58
CA LEU A 450 1.52 -1.27 26.70
C LEU A 450 2.31 -0.10 26.16
N HIS A 451 3.61 -0.08 26.41
CA HIS A 451 4.54 0.84 25.75
C HIS A 451 5.15 0.17 24.53
N HIS A 452 4.90 0.72 23.35
CA HIS A 452 5.27 0.06 22.10
C HIS A 452 6.62 0.58 21.55
N PHE A 453 7.44 -0.33 21.01
CA PHE A 453 8.71 -0.08 20.28
C PHE A 453 9.71 0.87 20.96
N LYS A 454 10.11 0.56 22.20
CA LYS A 454 11.19 1.26 22.90
C LYS A 454 12.54 0.60 22.64
N MET A 455 13.60 1.40 22.40
CA MET A 455 14.96 0.86 22.32
C MET A 455 15.36 0.22 23.65
N ARG A 456 15.83 -1.03 23.61
CA ARG A 456 16.18 -1.81 24.82
C ARG A 456 17.28 -1.16 25.66
N LYS A 457 18.23 -0.47 25.01
CA LYS A 457 19.36 0.23 25.68
C LYS A 457 19.01 1.62 26.23
N ALA A 458 17.84 2.18 25.94
CA ALA A 458 17.39 3.47 26.48
C ALA A 458 16.96 3.34 27.95
N THR A 459 17.94 3.17 28.82
CA THR A 459 17.77 3.00 30.27
C THR A 459 17.54 4.36 30.94
N LYS A 460 16.27 4.73 31.23
CA LYS A 460 15.90 5.49 32.46
C LYS A 460 14.43 5.85 32.77
N PRO A 461 13.38 5.70 31.93
CA PRO A 461 12.00 5.93 32.41
C PRO A 461 11.33 4.67 33.00
N PHE A 462 12.11 3.62 33.28
CA PHE A 462 11.62 2.28 33.65
C PHE A 462 11.06 2.13 35.07
N ASN A 463 11.11 3.15 35.93
CA ASN A 463 10.69 2.98 37.33
C ASN A 463 9.17 3.13 37.56
N LEU A 464 8.40 3.57 36.55
CA LEU A 464 6.93 3.70 36.65
C LEU A 464 6.18 2.41 36.28
N TYR A 465 6.84 1.47 35.59
CA TYR A 465 6.20 0.31 34.96
C TYR A 465 6.88 -1.03 35.31
N SER A 466 8.06 -1.00 35.94
CA SER A 466 8.89 -2.21 36.14
C SER A 466 8.45 -3.14 37.25
N LYS A 467 7.54 -2.72 38.12
CA LYS A 467 7.14 -3.53 39.28
C LYS A 467 6.16 -4.66 38.93
N ASN A 468 5.35 -4.47 37.87
CA ASN A 468 4.30 -5.41 37.46
C ASN A 468 4.32 -5.68 35.94
N ILE A 469 5.48 -6.06 35.38
CA ILE A 469 5.57 -6.43 33.95
C ILE A 469 4.80 -7.74 33.73
N LEU A 470 3.81 -7.69 32.84
CA LEU A 470 2.98 -8.83 32.46
C LEU A 470 3.55 -9.56 31.24
N CYS A 471 4.01 -8.80 30.23
CA CYS A 471 4.55 -9.35 28.99
C CYS A 471 5.62 -8.43 28.41
N THR A 472 6.60 -9.01 27.72
CA THR A 472 7.57 -8.28 26.91
C THR A 472 7.70 -8.96 25.54
N LYS A 473 7.51 -8.19 24.48
CA LYS A 473 7.72 -8.62 23.09
C LYS A 473 8.94 -7.91 22.52
N ARG A 474 9.90 -8.66 21.96
CA ARG A 474 11.15 -8.12 21.44
C ARG A 474 11.14 -8.04 19.92
N TYR A 475 11.93 -7.11 19.41
CA TYR A 475 12.13 -6.87 17.99
C TYR A 475 13.58 -6.53 17.72
N THR A 476 14.05 -6.78 16.50
CA THR A 476 15.44 -6.51 16.13
C THR A 476 15.59 -5.97 14.71
N LEU A 477 16.57 -5.10 14.52
CA LEU A 477 17.23 -4.94 13.23
C LEU A 477 18.38 -5.94 13.15
N LEU A 478 18.54 -6.55 12.00
CA LEU A 478 19.70 -7.34 11.64
C LEU A 478 20.75 -6.47 10.95
N GLU A 479 22.00 -6.87 11.11
CA GLU A 479 23.11 -6.40 10.30
C GLU A 479 23.85 -7.57 9.65
N TYR A 480 24.42 -7.32 8.48
CA TYR A 480 25.43 -8.16 7.86
C TYR A 480 26.57 -7.27 7.38
N GLU A 481 27.79 -7.69 7.66
CA GLU A 481 29.00 -7.02 7.21
C GLU A 481 29.83 -8.03 6.43
N SER A 482 30.17 -7.69 5.20
CA SER A 482 30.94 -8.56 4.31
C SER A 482 32.41 -8.55 4.75
N ASP A 483 33.07 -9.71 4.76
CA ASP A 483 34.52 -9.80 5.01
C ASP A 483 35.38 -9.30 3.81
N LYS A 484 34.75 -8.80 2.75
CA LYS A 484 35.38 -8.44 1.46
C LYS A 484 35.95 -7.04 1.40
#